data_AF-A0A9E1TVA7-F1
#
_entry.id   AF-A0A9E1TVA7-F1
#
_cell.length_a   1.000
_cell.length_b   1.000
_cell.length_c   1.000
_cell.angle_alpha   90.00
_cell.angle_beta   90.00
_cell.angle_gamma   90.00
#
_symmetry.space_group_name_H-M   'P 1'
#
loop_
_entity.id
_entity.type
_entity.pdbx_description
1 polymer ?
#
loop_
_entity_poly.entity_id
_entity_poly.type
_entity_poly.pdbx_seq_one_letter_code
_entity_poly.pdbx_strand_id
1 'polypeptide(L)'
;DERLPLFGKFQDAMIEDEPWMYHSHIGFYLNAGLLTPLEVIKAVEQAYHDGIAPLNSVEGFIRQILGWREFIRGIYWLKMPGYAALNYLEAKRALPEFFWTGDTRMNCMQQSIAQTERYAYAHHIQRLMVLGNFALLAGLDPVMVNEWYLVVYADAYEWVELPNVSGMVLFADGGYLASKPYAAGGAYINRMSNYCKNCAYKVTAKTGKDACPFNYLYWDFLGRNREKLGHNARLGMMYRSFDKMADEKVMQIKADAEAFFANLDNGVV
;
A
#
# COMPACT_ATOMS: atom_id res chain seq x y z
N ASP A 1 -24.53 5.46 10.24
CA ASP A 1 -25.47 4.32 10.29
C ASP A 1 -25.30 3.38 9.10
N GLU A 2 -25.12 3.88 7.88
CA GLU A 2 -25.00 3.03 6.68
C GLU A 2 -23.68 2.26 6.55
N ARG A 3 -22.54 2.94 6.81
CA ARG A 3 -21.20 2.35 6.59
C ARG A 3 -20.49 1.90 7.87
N LEU A 4 -20.63 2.68 8.94
CA LEU A 4 -19.96 2.44 10.21
C LEU A 4 -20.16 1.00 10.76
N PRO A 5 -21.35 0.38 10.71
CA PRO A 5 -21.51 -0.98 11.23
C PRO A 5 -20.60 -2.00 10.55
N LEU A 6 -20.30 -1.77 9.27
CA LEU A 6 -19.54 -2.68 8.41
C LEU A 6 -18.08 -2.27 8.21
N PHE A 7 -17.66 -1.12 8.75
CA PHE A 7 -16.30 -0.58 8.63
C PHE A 7 -15.23 -1.61 9.01
N GLY A 8 -15.29 -2.18 10.22
CA GLY A 8 -14.27 -3.10 10.70
C GLY A 8 -14.27 -4.45 9.97
N LYS A 9 -15.42 -4.88 9.44
CA LYS A 9 -15.56 -6.16 8.72
C LYS A 9 -14.89 -6.13 7.35
N PHE A 10 -14.96 -4.99 6.66
CA PHE A 10 -14.50 -4.84 5.28
C PHE A 10 -13.32 -3.88 5.13
N GLN A 11 -12.65 -3.52 6.23
CA GLN A 11 -11.59 -2.51 6.26
C GLN A 11 -10.47 -2.75 5.23
N ASP A 12 -10.13 -4.02 4.99
CA ASP A 12 -9.06 -4.44 4.08
C ASP A 12 -9.59 -5.10 2.79
N ALA A 13 -10.90 -5.09 2.55
CA ALA A 13 -11.50 -5.69 1.37
C ALA A 13 -11.44 -4.72 0.18
N MET A 14 -11.15 -5.25 -1.01
CA MET A 14 -11.14 -4.50 -2.26
C MET A 14 -12.06 -5.19 -3.25
N ILE A 15 -12.98 -4.47 -3.87
CA ILE A 15 -13.90 -5.04 -4.85
C ILE A 15 -13.84 -4.19 -6.12
N GLU A 16 -13.77 -4.88 -7.25
CA GLU A 16 -13.88 -4.30 -8.60
C GLU A 16 -15.15 -3.45 -8.70
N ASP A 17 -14.99 -2.23 -9.20
CA ASP A 17 -16.04 -1.23 -9.36
C ASP A 17 -16.73 -0.75 -8.07
N GLU A 18 -16.19 -1.07 -6.89
CA GLU A 18 -16.68 -0.62 -5.58
C GLU A 18 -15.64 0.26 -4.86
N PRO A 19 -15.41 1.51 -5.32
CA PRO A 19 -14.32 2.36 -4.83
C PRO A 19 -14.46 2.78 -3.35
N TRP A 20 -15.69 2.81 -2.85
CA TRP A 20 -16.01 3.41 -1.56
C TRP A 20 -16.03 2.40 -0.41
N MET A 21 -16.38 1.15 -0.72
CA MET A 21 -16.64 0.09 0.25
C MET A 21 -17.42 0.65 1.47
N TYR A 22 -16.94 0.39 2.69
CA TYR A 22 -17.54 0.87 3.93
C TYR A 22 -16.70 1.95 4.62
N HIS A 23 -15.91 2.70 3.86
CA HIS A 23 -15.09 3.80 4.38
C HIS A 23 -15.92 5.08 4.58
N SER A 24 -15.46 5.98 5.45
CA SER A 24 -16.20 7.21 5.79
C SER A 24 -16.08 8.32 4.76
N HIS A 25 -14.98 8.37 3.99
CA HIS A 25 -14.70 9.47 3.06
C HIS A 25 -14.71 10.83 3.77
N ILE A 26 -14.03 10.95 4.89
CA ILE A 26 -13.94 12.22 5.65
C ILE A 26 -12.52 12.77 5.77
N GLY A 27 -11.51 12.07 5.22
CA GLY A 27 -10.11 12.47 5.32
C GLY A 27 -9.87 13.90 4.79
N PHE A 28 -10.50 14.23 3.67
CA PHE A 28 -10.43 15.57 3.06
C PHE A 28 -11.03 16.66 3.96
N TYR A 29 -12.19 16.41 4.58
CA TYR A 29 -12.78 17.37 5.52
C TYR A 29 -11.95 17.52 6.80
N LEU A 30 -11.44 16.42 7.35
CA LEU A 30 -10.60 16.42 8.54
C LEU A 30 -9.28 17.17 8.32
N ASN A 31 -8.67 16.99 7.14
CA ASN A 31 -7.36 17.57 6.85
C ASN A 31 -7.47 19.04 6.39
N ALA A 32 -8.61 19.46 5.84
CA ALA A 32 -8.93 20.85 5.54
C ALA A 32 -9.51 21.65 6.74
N GLY A 33 -9.79 20.98 7.86
CA GLY A 33 -10.36 21.63 9.06
C GLY A 33 -11.87 21.89 9.00
N LEU A 34 -12.57 21.31 8.02
CA LEU A 34 -14.03 21.35 7.91
C LEU A 34 -14.71 20.39 8.91
N LEU A 35 -13.99 19.35 9.35
CA LEU A 35 -14.35 18.52 10.48
C LEU A 35 -13.20 18.50 11.51
N THR A 36 -13.54 18.44 12.79
CA THR A 36 -12.57 18.24 13.86
C THR A 36 -12.44 16.75 14.20
N PRO A 37 -11.24 16.23 14.53
CA PRO A 37 -11.08 14.84 14.92
C PRO A 37 -11.96 14.43 16.10
N LEU A 38 -12.08 15.31 17.11
CA LEU A 38 -12.79 15.00 18.34
C LEU A 38 -14.31 14.94 18.15
N GLU A 39 -14.91 15.80 17.31
CA GLU A 39 -16.35 15.71 17.04
C GLU A 39 -16.72 14.42 16.32
N VAL A 40 -15.87 13.99 15.37
CA VAL A 40 -16.05 12.74 14.63
C VAL A 40 -15.91 11.54 15.57
N ILE A 41 -14.89 11.53 16.43
CA ILE A 41 -14.67 10.46 17.42
C ILE A 41 -15.89 10.34 18.35
N LYS A 42 -16.38 11.46 18.88
CA LYS A 42 -17.56 11.47 19.76
C LYS A 42 -18.82 10.98 19.05
N ALA A 43 -19.03 11.35 17.79
CA ALA A 43 -20.17 10.86 17.01
C ALA A 43 -20.11 9.34 16.79
N VAL A 44 -18.91 8.81 16.51
CA VAL A 44 -18.70 7.36 16.30
C VAL A 44 -18.81 6.57 17.61
N GLU A 45 -18.32 7.12 18.71
CA GLU A 45 -18.50 6.55 20.05
C GLU A 45 -19.97 6.54 20.47
N GLN A 46 -20.71 7.61 20.21
CA GLN A 46 -22.15 7.65 20.51
C GLN A 46 -22.92 6.58 19.73
N ALA A 47 -22.58 6.36 18.45
CA ALA A 47 -23.20 5.31 17.65
C ALA A 47 -22.99 3.89 18.23
N TYR A 48 -21.93 3.66 19.00
CA TYR A 48 -21.76 2.41 19.76
C TYR A 48 -22.74 2.33 20.93
N HIS A 49 -22.84 3.39 21.73
CA HIS A 49 -23.75 3.45 22.88
C HIS A 49 -25.22 3.37 22.48
N ASP A 50 -25.56 3.86 21.28
CA ASP A 50 -26.90 3.77 20.70
C ASP A 50 -27.19 2.39 20.06
N GLY A 51 -26.22 1.46 20.06
CA GLY A 51 -26.38 0.12 19.52
C GLY A 51 -26.37 0.04 17.98
N ILE A 52 -25.93 1.10 17.29
CA ILE A 52 -25.93 1.19 15.82
C ILE A 52 -24.79 0.38 15.21
N ALA A 53 -23.60 0.43 15.81
CA ALA A 53 -22.40 -0.21 15.28
C ALA A 53 -21.69 -1.07 16.33
N PRO A 54 -21.10 -2.21 15.93
CA PRO A 54 -20.40 -3.08 16.85
C PRO A 54 -19.06 -2.48 17.27
N LEU A 55 -18.58 -2.88 18.46
CA LEU A 55 -17.36 -2.34 19.07
C LEU A 55 -16.15 -2.43 18.14
N ASN A 56 -15.98 -3.51 17.37
CA ASN A 56 -14.83 -3.68 16.48
C ASN A 56 -14.80 -2.64 15.35
N SER A 57 -15.97 -2.22 14.86
CA SER A 57 -16.05 -1.19 13.82
C SER A 57 -15.81 0.20 14.41
N VAL A 58 -16.35 0.47 15.60
CA VAL A 58 -16.23 1.75 16.31
C VAL A 58 -14.79 1.99 16.76
N GLU A 59 -14.19 1.02 17.49
CA GLU A 59 -12.80 1.09 17.91
C GLU A 59 -11.87 1.17 16.70
N GLY A 60 -12.09 0.32 15.70
CA GLY A 60 -11.28 0.29 14.49
C GLY A 60 -11.28 1.64 13.78
N PHE A 61 -12.42 2.31 13.73
CA PHE A 61 -12.56 3.64 13.15
C PHE A 61 -11.84 4.71 13.98
N ILE A 62 -12.12 4.78 15.29
CA ILE A 62 -11.51 5.75 16.21
C ILE A 62 -9.98 5.60 16.19
N ARG A 63 -9.46 4.37 16.14
CA ARG A 63 -8.01 4.10 16.07
C ARG A 63 -7.34 4.67 14.81
N GLN A 64 -8.06 4.81 13.69
CA GLN A 64 -7.47 5.46 12.51
C GLN A 64 -7.27 6.97 12.72
N ILE A 65 -8.18 7.61 13.47
CA ILE A 65 -8.13 9.05 13.73
C ILE A 65 -7.25 9.34 14.96
N LEU A 66 -7.66 8.87 16.13
CA LEU A 66 -6.95 9.13 17.39
C LEU A 66 -5.57 8.47 17.44
N GLY A 67 -5.43 7.31 16.82
CA GLY A 67 -4.17 6.59 16.73
C GLY A 67 -3.34 7.07 15.54
N TRP A 68 -3.61 6.52 14.35
CA TRP A 68 -2.74 6.70 13.19
C TRP A 68 -2.59 8.15 12.75
N ARG A 69 -3.68 8.91 12.57
CA ARG A 69 -3.59 10.30 12.09
C ARG A 69 -2.76 11.18 13.04
N GLU A 70 -2.99 11.11 14.34
CA GLU A 70 -2.23 11.88 15.32
C GLU A 70 -0.78 11.38 15.46
N PHE A 71 -0.55 10.07 15.40
CA PHE A 71 0.80 9.47 15.44
C PHE A 71 1.66 9.90 14.24
N ILE A 72 1.09 9.85 13.04
CA ILE A 72 1.73 10.30 11.79
C ILE A 72 2.12 11.78 11.89
N ARG A 73 1.21 12.63 12.38
CA ARG A 73 1.49 14.05 12.60
C ARG A 73 2.67 14.25 13.56
N GLY A 74 2.73 13.45 14.63
CA GLY A 74 3.84 13.47 15.58
C GLY A 74 5.18 13.10 14.93
N ILE A 75 5.21 12.05 14.12
CA ILE A 75 6.43 11.63 13.39
C ILE A 75 6.91 12.74 12.48
N TYR A 76 6.02 13.33 11.69
CA TYR A 76 6.38 14.39 10.73
C TYR A 76 7.09 15.54 11.43
N TRP A 77 6.48 16.14 12.45
CA TRP A 77 7.07 17.30 13.14
C TRP A 77 8.32 16.95 13.97
N LEU A 78 8.47 15.69 14.39
CA LEU A 78 9.65 15.24 15.12
C LEU A 78 10.87 15.01 14.21
N LYS A 79 10.65 14.62 12.95
CA LYS A 79 11.72 14.12 12.07
C LYS A 79 12.01 15.00 10.86
N MET A 80 11.11 15.90 10.51
CA MET A 80 11.36 16.84 9.41
C MET A 80 12.44 17.87 9.77
N PRO A 81 13.22 18.35 8.77
CA PRO A 81 13.13 18.01 7.34
C PRO A 81 13.86 16.72 6.94
N GLY A 82 14.69 16.14 7.82
CA GLY A 82 15.55 15.00 7.49
C GLY A 82 14.79 13.73 7.06
N TYR A 83 13.54 13.57 7.51
CA TYR A 83 12.69 12.43 7.14
C TYR A 83 12.45 12.32 5.62
N ALA A 84 12.35 13.45 4.92
CA ALA A 84 12.08 13.46 3.47
C ALA A 84 13.22 12.89 2.62
N ALA A 85 14.45 12.84 3.17
CA ALA A 85 15.63 12.33 2.46
C ALA A 85 15.92 10.84 2.74
N LEU A 86 15.08 10.17 3.53
CA LEU A 86 15.31 8.77 3.91
C LEU A 86 15.06 7.84 2.73
N ASN A 87 16.02 6.95 2.47
CA ASN A 87 15.94 5.92 1.45
C ASN A 87 16.72 4.68 1.89
N TYR A 88 16.27 4.07 3.00
CA TYR A 88 16.94 2.94 3.64
C TYR A 88 17.22 1.78 2.68
N LEU A 89 16.30 1.48 1.75
CA LEU A 89 16.44 0.39 0.78
C LEU A 89 17.22 0.78 -0.48
N GLU A 90 17.70 2.03 -0.59
CA GLU A 90 18.42 2.56 -1.77
C GLU A 90 17.66 2.36 -3.09
N ALA A 91 16.35 2.54 -3.04
CA ALA A 91 15.46 2.45 -4.19
C ALA A 91 15.66 3.68 -5.12
N LYS A 92 15.82 3.46 -6.43
CA LYS A 92 16.20 4.50 -7.41
C LYS A 92 15.42 4.46 -8.71
N ARG A 93 14.50 3.50 -8.88
CA ARG A 93 13.76 3.35 -10.13
C ARG A 93 12.75 4.47 -10.29
N ALA A 94 12.66 5.07 -11.48
CA ALA A 94 11.68 6.12 -11.74
C ALA A 94 10.25 5.62 -11.58
N LEU A 95 9.33 6.51 -11.22
CA LEU A 95 7.90 6.19 -11.19
C LEU A 95 7.42 5.84 -12.62
N PRO A 96 6.84 4.65 -12.85
CA PRO A 96 6.38 4.25 -14.18
C PRO A 96 5.21 5.12 -14.69
N GLU A 97 5.20 5.40 -15.99
CA GLU A 97 4.19 6.27 -16.62
C GLU A 97 2.74 5.81 -16.38
N PHE A 98 2.51 4.50 -16.26
CA PHE A 98 1.16 3.98 -16.00
C PHE A 98 0.56 4.46 -14.68
N PHE A 99 1.35 4.94 -13.71
CA PHE A 99 0.81 5.57 -12.49
C PHE A 99 -0.01 6.83 -12.81
N TRP A 100 0.29 7.49 -13.93
CA TRP A 100 -0.45 8.66 -14.42
C TRP A 100 -1.56 8.28 -15.41
N THR A 101 -1.33 7.28 -16.26
CA THR A 101 -2.25 6.96 -17.36
C THR A 101 -3.21 5.80 -17.07
N GLY A 102 -2.91 4.95 -16.10
CA GLY A 102 -3.63 3.71 -15.84
C GLY A 102 -3.43 2.63 -16.91
N ASP A 103 -2.58 2.85 -17.92
CA ASP A 103 -2.32 1.91 -19.00
C ASP A 103 -1.41 0.78 -18.53
N THR A 104 -2.02 -0.23 -17.90
CA THR A 104 -1.34 -1.45 -17.48
C THR A 104 -2.24 -2.66 -17.54
N ARG A 105 -1.63 -3.84 -17.78
CA ARG A 105 -2.35 -5.12 -17.80
C ARG A 105 -2.59 -5.71 -16.41
N MET A 106 -2.02 -5.11 -15.36
CA MET A 106 -2.26 -5.51 -13.98
C MET A 106 -3.60 -4.94 -13.49
N ASN A 107 -4.68 -5.75 -13.53
CA ASN A 107 -6.04 -5.28 -13.22
C ASN A 107 -6.16 -4.56 -11.85
N CYS A 108 -5.46 -5.05 -10.81
CA CYS A 108 -5.46 -4.39 -9.51
C CYS A 108 -4.89 -2.97 -9.54
N MET A 109 -3.81 -2.77 -10.30
CA MET A 109 -3.20 -1.45 -10.51
C MET A 109 -4.13 -0.57 -11.32
N GLN A 110 -4.64 -1.07 -12.46
CA GLN A 110 -5.59 -0.35 -13.30
C GLN A 110 -6.82 0.13 -12.51
N GLN A 111 -7.46 -0.76 -11.75
CA GLN A 111 -8.59 -0.43 -10.88
C GLN A 111 -8.26 0.67 -9.87
N SER A 112 -7.10 0.57 -9.21
CA SER A 112 -6.71 1.55 -8.18
C SER A 112 -6.34 2.91 -8.77
N ILE A 113 -5.68 2.93 -9.93
CA ILE A 113 -5.28 4.16 -10.64
C ILE A 113 -6.50 4.83 -11.27
N ALA A 114 -7.39 4.09 -11.93
CA ALA A 114 -8.61 4.63 -12.51
C ALA A 114 -9.53 5.25 -11.45
N GLN A 115 -9.62 4.65 -10.25
CA GLN A 115 -10.36 5.25 -9.13
C GLN A 115 -9.67 6.52 -8.62
N THR A 116 -8.34 6.51 -8.53
CA THR A 116 -7.55 7.69 -8.15
C THR A 116 -7.78 8.83 -9.14
N GLU A 117 -7.67 8.58 -10.44
CA GLU A 117 -7.91 9.57 -11.50
C GLU A 117 -9.34 10.14 -11.44
N ARG A 118 -10.34 9.25 -11.32
CA ARG A 118 -11.76 9.65 -11.39
C ARG A 118 -12.23 10.39 -10.14
N TYR A 119 -11.72 10.03 -8.96
CA TYR A 119 -12.28 10.47 -7.68
C TYR A 119 -11.30 11.23 -6.79
N ALA A 120 -10.02 11.36 -7.19
CA ALA A 120 -8.94 11.80 -6.31
C ALA A 120 -8.90 11.02 -4.99
N TYR A 121 -9.29 9.73 -5.06
CA TYR A 121 -9.48 8.86 -3.91
C TYR A 121 -9.21 7.40 -4.25
N ALA A 122 -8.45 6.77 -3.36
CA ALA A 122 -8.39 5.33 -3.18
C ALA A 122 -8.42 5.05 -1.67
N HIS A 123 -9.03 3.96 -1.24
CA HIS A 123 -9.09 3.64 0.18
C HIS A 123 -7.75 3.06 0.68
N HIS A 124 -7.58 3.03 2.02
CA HIS A 124 -6.27 2.77 2.64
C HIS A 124 -5.54 1.52 2.11
N ILE A 125 -6.25 0.41 1.95
CA ILE A 125 -5.61 -0.85 1.56
C ILE A 125 -5.22 -0.87 0.06
N GLN A 126 -5.88 -0.10 -0.81
CA GLN A 126 -5.42 0.09 -2.19
C GLN A 126 -4.13 0.91 -2.22
N ARG A 127 -4.10 2.01 -1.47
CA ARG A 127 -2.92 2.86 -1.29
C ARG A 127 -1.73 2.06 -0.76
N LEU A 128 -1.94 1.21 0.25
CA LEU A 128 -0.87 0.45 0.90
C LEU A 128 -0.48 -0.82 0.11
N MET A 129 -1.45 -1.70 -0.17
CA MET A 129 -1.16 -3.08 -0.57
C MET A 129 -1.26 -3.34 -2.08
N VAL A 130 -1.69 -2.35 -2.86
CA VAL A 130 -1.69 -2.41 -4.33
C VAL A 130 -0.64 -1.45 -4.89
N LEU A 131 -0.91 -0.15 -4.85
CA LEU A 131 -0.04 0.89 -5.41
C LEU A 131 1.29 0.95 -4.67
N GLY A 132 1.21 1.03 -3.34
CA GLY A 132 2.37 1.15 -2.47
C GLY A 132 3.22 -0.11 -2.43
N ASN A 133 2.59 -1.27 -2.32
CA ASN A 133 3.27 -2.56 -2.39
C ASN A 133 3.95 -2.74 -3.76
N PHE A 134 3.33 -2.34 -4.88
CA PHE A 134 4.03 -2.33 -6.17
C PHE A 134 5.26 -1.43 -6.12
N ALA A 135 5.12 -0.18 -5.64
CA ALA A 135 6.23 0.75 -5.56
C ALA A 135 7.41 0.22 -4.73
N LEU A 136 7.11 -0.38 -3.58
CA LEU A 136 8.08 -1.06 -2.71
C LEU A 136 8.76 -2.24 -3.43
N LEU A 137 7.97 -3.14 -4.02
CA LEU A 137 8.46 -4.33 -4.71
C LEU A 137 9.24 -4.00 -5.97
N ALA A 138 8.90 -2.91 -6.65
CA ALA A 138 9.62 -2.41 -7.81
C ALA A 138 10.79 -1.49 -7.45
N GLY A 139 11.04 -1.20 -6.17
CA GLY A 139 12.16 -0.36 -5.75
C GLY A 139 12.12 1.03 -6.38
N LEU A 140 10.94 1.63 -6.40
CA LEU A 140 10.73 2.98 -6.92
C LEU A 140 11.33 4.03 -5.98
N ASP A 141 11.86 5.10 -6.56
CA ASP A 141 12.44 6.22 -5.83
C ASP A 141 11.39 6.82 -4.87
N PRO A 142 11.65 6.83 -3.56
CA PRO A 142 10.72 7.39 -2.59
C PRO A 142 10.29 8.82 -2.91
N VAL A 143 11.18 9.67 -3.43
CA VAL A 143 10.85 11.07 -3.74
C VAL A 143 9.72 11.14 -4.77
N MET A 144 9.82 10.36 -5.85
CA MET A 144 8.81 10.34 -6.91
C MET A 144 7.49 9.71 -6.45
N VAL A 145 7.57 8.70 -5.57
CA VAL A 145 6.36 8.08 -5.02
C VAL A 145 5.65 9.05 -4.06
N ASN A 146 6.36 9.71 -3.14
CA ASN A 146 5.74 10.72 -2.26
C ASN A 146 5.12 11.86 -3.09
N GLU A 147 5.82 12.35 -4.12
CA GLU A 147 5.26 13.36 -5.02
C GLU A 147 3.94 12.90 -5.66
N TRP A 148 3.89 11.69 -6.20
CA TRP A 148 2.65 11.16 -6.79
C TRP A 148 1.52 11.07 -5.76
N TYR A 149 1.75 10.49 -4.59
CA TYR A 149 0.73 10.39 -3.54
C TYR A 149 0.26 11.75 -3.04
N LEU A 150 1.15 12.75 -2.99
CA LEU A 150 0.83 14.11 -2.61
C LEU A 150 -0.01 14.83 -3.68
N VAL A 151 0.23 14.54 -4.96
CA VAL A 151 -0.48 15.18 -6.09
C VAL A 151 -1.88 14.61 -6.31
N VAL A 152 -2.05 13.28 -6.23
CA VAL A 152 -3.25 12.63 -6.77
C VAL A 152 -4.42 12.49 -5.79
N TYR A 153 -4.20 12.63 -4.49
CA TYR A 153 -5.26 12.46 -3.49
C TYR A 153 -5.72 13.78 -2.89
N ALA A 154 -7.03 14.01 -2.89
CA ALA A 154 -7.63 15.25 -2.38
C ALA A 154 -7.50 15.44 -0.85
N ASP A 155 -7.07 14.40 -0.13
CA ASP A 155 -6.81 14.44 1.31
C ASP A 155 -5.31 14.56 1.66
N ALA A 156 -4.44 14.68 0.66
CA ALA A 156 -3.00 14.70 0.86
C ALA A 156 -2.46 16.08 1.25
N TYR A 157 -1.74 16.08 2.36
CA TYR A 157 -0.87 17.17 2.83
C TYR A 157 0.42 16.50 3.31
N GLU A 158 1.57 17.14 3.12
CA GLU A 158 2.87 16.50 3.41
C GLU A 158 2.95 15.92 4.83
N TRP A 159 2.37 16.59 5.83
CA TRP A 159 2.39 16.12 7.22
C TRP A 159 1.73 14.75 7.44
N VAL A 160 0.74 14.41 6.61
CA VAL A 160 0.03 13.13 6.68
C VAL A 160 0.52 12.16 5.61
N GLU A 161 0.89 12.65 4.44
CA GLU A 161 1.29 11.83 3.29
C GLU A 161 2.71 11.27 3.49
N LEU A 162 3.70 12.13 3.73
CA LEU A 162 5.12 11.76 3.72
C LEU A 162 5.46 10.65 4.73
N PRO A 163 5.00 10.66 6.00
CA PRO A 163 5.28 9.56 6.91
C PRO A 163 4.54 8.27 6.55
N ASN A 164 3.32 8.37 6.01
CA ASN A 164 2.62 7.18 5.53
C ASN A 164 3.36 6.56 4.34
N VAL A 165 3.76 7.36 3.35
CA VAL A 165 4.39 6.82 2.14
C VAL A 165 5.82 6.39 2.42
N SER A 166 6.67 7.26 2.96
CA SER A 166 8.07 6.91 3.22
C SER A 166 8.24 5.85 4.31
N GLY A 167 7.48 5.95 5.41
CA GLY A 167 7.60 5.02 6.55
C GLY A 167 6.79 3.75 6.36
N MET A 168 5.47 3.87 6.23
CA MET A 168 4.56 2.72 6.20
C MET A 168 4.61 1.97 4.87
N VAL A 169 4.54 2.68 3.74
CA VAL A 169 4.43 2.06 2.42
C VAL A 169 5.79 1.56 1.92
N LEU A 170 6.80 2.43 1.93
CA LEU A 170 8.09 2.17 1.27
C LEU A 170 9.17 1.65 2.21
N PHE A 171 8.94 1.69 3.53
CA PHE A 171 9.94 1.30 4.53
C PHE A 171 11.28 2.05 4.35
N ALA A 172 11.22 3.25 3.78
CA ALA A 172 12.37 4.10 3.47
C ALA A 172 13.03 4.64 4.74
N ASP A 173 12.32 4.64 5.87
CA ASP A 173 12.83 5.00 7.19
C ASP A 173 13.53 3.87 7.96
N GLY A 174 13.64 2.67 7.36
CA GLY A 174 14.31 1.52 7.98
C GLY A 174 13.55 0.91 9.15
N GLY A 175 12.27 1.26 9.31
CA GLY A 175 11.37 0.68 10.31
C GLY A 175 11.20 1.53 11.57
N TYR A 176 11.38 2.84 11.44
CA TYR A 176 11.08 3.78 12.52
C TYR A 176 9.57 3.83 12.80
N LEU A 177 8.76 3.91 11.74
CA LEU A 177 7.29 3.89 11.83
C LEU A 177 6.72 2.46 11.90
N ALA A 178 7.18 1.58 11.01
CA ALA A 178 6.65 0.21 10.89
C ALA A 178 7.71 -0.83 11.26
N SER A 179 7.33 -1.92 11.93
CA SER A 179 8.31 -2.96 12.32
C SER A 179 8.73 -3.90 11.19
N LYS A 180 8.03 -3.88 10.05
CA LYS A 180 8.36 -4.64 8.85
C LYS A 180 7.83 -3.92 7.59
N PRO A 181 8.43 -4.14 6.42
CA PRO A 181 7.86 -3.69 5.16
C PRO A 181 6.54 -4.40 4.87
N TYR A 182 5.57 -3.68 4.32
CA TYR A 182 4.29 -4.22 3.85
C TYR A 182 4.40 -4.86 2.45
N ALA A 183 5.44 -5.67 2.24
CA ALA A 183 5.66 -6.41 1.00
C ALA A 183 4.78 -7.66 0.94
N ALA A 184 4.07 -7.86 -0.17
CA ALA A 184 3.26 -9.06 -0.39
C ALA A 184 3.17 -9.45 -1.86
N GLY A 185 3.19 -10.77 -2.13
CA GLY A 185 2.92 -11.29 -3.46
C GLY A 185 1.43 -11.29 -3.84
N GLY A 186 1.12 -11.67 -5.08
CA GLY A 186 -0.24 -11.63 -5.63
C GLY A 186 -1.27 -12.47 -4.86
N ALA A 187 -0.82 -13.46 -4.09
CA ALA A 187 -1.69 -14.25 -3.21
C ALA A 187 -2.43 -13.40 -2.16
N TYR A 188 -1.84 -12.29 -1.69
CA TYR A 188 -2.52 -11.35 -0.80
C TYR A 188 -3.68 -10.67 -1.53
N ILE A 189 -3.39 -10.06 -2.69
CA ILE A 189 -4.39 -9.34 -3.50
C ILE A 189 -5.53 -10.29 -3.89
N ASN A 190 -5.23 -11.53 -4.28
CA ASN A 190 -6.26 -12.53 -4.60
C ASN A 190 -7.16 -12.91 -3.42
N ARG A 191 -6.64 -12.86 -2.19
CA ARG A 191 -7.43 -13.19 -1.00
C ARG A 191 -8.31 -12.02 -0.56
N MET A 192 -7.80 -10.80 -0.71
CA MET A 192 -8.46 -9.57 -0.23
C MET A 192 -9.28 -8.88 -1.31
N SER A 193 -9.31 -9.41 -2.55
CA SER A 193 -10.04 -8.83 -3.67
C SER A 193 -10.60 -9.84 -4.64
N ASN A 194 -11.46 -9.37 -5.56
CA ASN A 194 -11.85 -10.10 -6.76
C ASN A 194 -11.04 -9.72 -8.02
N TYR A 195 -10.07 -8.80 -7.93
CA TYR A 195 -9.33 -8.26 -9.09
C TYR A 195 -8.64 -9.34 -9.95
N CYS A 196 -8.16 -10.41 -9.33
CA CYS A 196 -7.40 -11.44 -10.02
C CYS A 196 -8.25 -12.29 -10.98
N LYS A 197 -9.59 -12.30 -10.84
CA LYS A 197 -10.48 -13.11 -11.67
C LYS A 197 -10.49 -12.67 -13.14
N ASN A 198 -10.41 -11.35 -13.36
CA ASN A 198 -10.45 -10.72 -14.68
C ASN A 198 -9.07 -10.19 -15.12
N CYS A 199 -7.99 -10.60 -14.44
CA CYS A 199 -6.65 -10.12 -14.72
C CYS A 199 -6.01 -10.86 -15.90
N ALA A 200 -5.24 -10.14 -16.73
CA ALA A 200 -4.44 -10.74 -17.79
C ALA A 200 -3.39 -11.74 -17.27
N TYR A 201 -2.97 -11.57 -16.00
CA TYR A 201 -1.99 -12.42 -15.35
C TYR A 201 -2.63 -13.47 -14.43
N LYS A 202 -2.02 -14.66 -14.39
CA LYS A 202 -2.41 -15.77 -13.52
C LYS A 202 -1.72 -15.66 -12.17
N VAL A 203 -2.49 -15.38 -11.12
CA VAL A 203 -1.96 -15.27 -9.75
C VAL A 203 -1.43 -16.58 -9.17
N THR A 204 -1.88 -17.73 -9.71
CA THR A 204 -1.41 -19.06 -9.30
C THR A 204 -0.03 -19.40 -9.89
N ALA A 205 0.30 -18.86 -11.07
CA ALA A 205 1.62 -19.03 -11.70
C ALA A 205 2.69 -18.23 -10.94
N LYS A 206 3.82 -18.88 -10.64
CA LYS A 206 4.90 -18.30 -9.82
C LYS A 206 5.94 -17.54 -10.62
N THR A 207 6.18 -17.99 -11.86
CA THR A 207 7.20 -17.48 -12.79
C THR A 207 6.68 -17.61 -14.22
N GLY A 208 7.34 -16.94 -15.17
CA GLY A 208 7.03 -16.91 -16.59
C GLY A 208 6.06 -15.80 -17.00
N LYS A 209 5.88 -15.65 -18.32
CA LYS A 209 5.18 -14.52 -18.97
C LYS A 209 3.73 -14.28 -18.52
N ASP A 210 3.02 -15.34 -18.11
CA ASP A 210 1.63 -15.24 -17.66
C ASP A 210 1.53 -15.02 -16.14
N ALA A 211 2.63 -15.11 -15.39
CA ALA A 211 2.61 -15.01 -13.94
C ALA A 211 2.32 -13.60 -13.45
N CYS A 212 1.54 -13.47 -12.39
CA CYS A 212 1.31 -12.20 -11.72
C CYS A 212 2.66 -11.58 -11.28
N PRO A 213 2.98 -10.34 -11.71
CA PRO A 213 4.27 -9.71 -11.39
C PRO A 213 4.59 -9.66 -9.90
N PHE A 214 3.60 -9.37 -9.07
CA PHE A 214 3.76 -9.36 -7.61
C PHE A 214 4.34 -10.68 -7.05
N ASN A 215 4.15 -11.82 -7.70
CA ASN A 215 4.67 -13.11 -7.21
C ASN A 215 6.20 -13.18 -7.25
N TYR A 216 6.80 -12.93 -8.41
CA TYR A 216 8.26 -12.98 -8.53
C TYR A 216 8.90 -11.70 -8.00
N LEU A 217 8.28 -10.53 -8.15
CA LEU A 217 8.79 -9.27 -7.58
C LEU A 217 8.86 -9.31 -6.05
N TYR A 218 7.95 -10.02 -5.37
CA TYR A 218 8.03 -10.22 -3.93
C TYR A 218 9.28 -10.97 -3.48
N TRP A 219 9.63 -12.05 -4.19
CA TRP A 219 10.80 -12.84 -3.84
C TRP A 219 12.09 -12.17 -4.30
N ASP A 220 12.10 -11.49 -5.45
CA ASP A 220 13.20 -10.65 -5.88
C ASP A 220 13.47 -9.53 -4.86
N PHE A 221 12.43 -8.85 -4.36
CA PHE A 221 12.54 -7.84 -3.32
C PHE A 221 13.22 -8.37 -2.05
N LEU A 222 12.82 -9.55 -1.56
CA LEU A 222 13.46 -10.16 -0.39
C LEU A 222 14.91 -10.56 -0.70
N GLY A 223 15.16 -11.14 -1.88
CA GLY A 223 16.48 -11.56 -2.31
C GLY A 223 17.47 -10.38 -2.37
N ARG A 224 17.10 -9.30 -3.07
CA ARG A 224 17.98 -8.14 -3.30
C ARG A 224 18.19 -7.28 -2.05
N ASN A 225 17.25 -7.30 -1.09
CA ASN A 225 17.35 -6.54 0.17
C ASN A 225 17.77 -7.40 1.37
N ARG A 226 18.26 -8.63 1.15
CA ARG A 226 18.57 -9.59 2.21
C ARG A 226 19.56 -9.05 3.25
N GLU A 227 20.55 -8.28 2.83
CA GLU A 227 21.54 -7.69 3.74
C GLU A 227 20.88 -6.78 4.78
N LYS A 228 19.94 -5.93 4.36
CA LYS A 228 19.24 -4.97 5.22
C LYS A 228 18.11 -5.62 6.02
N LEU A 229 17.41 -6.57 5.41
CA LEU A 229 16.16 -7.12 5.96
C LEU A 229 16.32 -8.51 6.60
N GLY A 230 17.44 -9.20 6.39
CA GLY A 230 17.67 -10.58 6.83
C GLY A 230 17.64 -10.77 8.35
N HIS A 231 17.97 -9.71 9.11
CA HIS A 231 17.92 -9.71 10.56
C HIS A 231 16.55 -9.31 11.14
N ASN A 232 15.58 -8.94 10.30
CA ASN A 232 14.25 -8.60 10.78
C ASN A 232 13.49 -9.86 11.23
N ALA A 233 13.24 -9.99 12.53
CA ALA A 233 12.58 -11.14 13.13
C ALA A 233 11.19 -11.44 12.53
N ARG A 234 10.46 -10.42 12.07
CA ARG A 234 9.13 -10.56 11.45
C ARG A 234 9.21 -11.14 10.03
N LEU A 235 10.37 -11.07 9.38
CA LEU A 235 10.63 -11.64 8.05
C LEU A 235 11.31 -13.01 8.11
N GLY A 236 11.71 -13.49 9.29
CA GLY A 236 12.47 -14.74 9.44
C GLY A 236 11.81 -15.97 8.83
N MET A 237 10.47 -16.08 8.87
CA MET A 237 9.76 -17.18 8.19
C MET A 237 9.89 -17.08 6.66
N MET A 238 9.81 -15.87 6.10
CA MET A 238 9.89 -15.65 4.66
C MET A 238 11.30 -15.95 4.13
N TYR A 239 12.34 -15.54 4.85
CA TYR A 239 13.72 -15.90 4.49
C TYR A 239 13.98 -17.41 4.61
N ARG A 240 13.45 -18.08 5.64
CA ARG A 240 13.52 -19.55 5.70
C ARG A 240 12.80 -20.24 4.53
N SER A 241 11.71 -19.67 4.04
CA SER A 241 11.03 -20.17 2.84
C SER A 241 11.84 -19.88 1.57
N PHE A 242 12.49 -18.73 1.49
CA PHE A 242 13.39 -18.36 0.39
C PHE A 242 14.60 -19.29 0.32
N ASP A 243 15.24 -19.58 1.46
CA ASP A 243 16.42 -20.46 1.58
C ASP A 243 16.16 -21.93 1.22
N LYS A 244 14.88 -22.34 1.20
CA LYS A 244 14.47 -23.68 0.79
C LYS A 244 14.13 -23.77 -0.70
N MET A 245 14.16 -22.67 -1.44
CA MET A 245 13.94 -22.71 -2.88
C MET A 245 15.16 -23.30 -3.58
N ALA A 246 14.92 -24.10 -4.62
CA ALA A 246 15.99 -24.57 -5.49
C ALA A 246 16.66 -23.39 -6.21
N ASP A 247 17.97 -23.47 -6.46
CA ASP A 247 18.73 -22.40 -7.08
C ASP A 247 18.17 -22.03 -8.47
N GLU A 248 17.71 -23.02 -9.24
CA GLU A 248 17.08 -22.80 -10.54
C GLU A 248 15.83 -21.92 -10.43
N LYS A 249 15.07 -22.10 -9.35
CA LYS A 249 13.88 -21.29 -9.09
C LYS A 249 14.24 -19.86 -8.70
N VAL A 250 15.29 -19.67 -7.90
CA VAL A 250 15.79 -18.33 -7.53
C VAL A 250 16.30 -17.60 -8.78
N MET A 251 17.05 -18.29 -9.64
CA MET A 251 17.51 -17.75 -10.93
C MET A 251 16.33 -17.37 -11.84
N GLN A 252 15.30 -18.20 -11.93
CA GLN A 252 14.12 -17.88 -12.73
C GLN A 252 13.35 -16.66 -12.19
N ILE A 253 13.19 -16.54 -10.87
CA ILE A 253 12.55 -15.37 -10.24
C ILE A 253 13.30 -14.09 -10.60
N LYS A 254 14.63 -14.13 -10.52
CA LYS A 254 15.48 -12.99 -10.88
C LYS A 254 15.37 -12.64 -12.36
N ALA A 255 15.42 -13.63 -13.24
CA ALA A 255 15.27 -13.42 -14.68
C ALA A 255 13.90 -12.83 -15.06
N ASP A 256 12.81 -13.30 -14.44
CA ASP A 256 11.47 -12.75 -14.66
C ASP A 256 11.33 -11.32 -14.14
N ALA A 257 11.93 -11.02 -12.97
CA ALA A 257 11.96 -9.67 -12.41
C ALA A 257 12.75 -8.70 -13.30
N GLU A 258 13.93 -9.11 -13.78
CA GLU A 258 14.75 -8.32 -14.70
C GLU A 258 14.03 -8.07 -16.03
N ALA A 259 13.38 -9.09 -16.60
CA ALA A 259 12.59 -8.93 -17.81
C ALA A 259 11.39 -7.99 -17.60
N PHE A 260 10.71 -8.09 -16.45
CA PHE A 260 9.63 -7.17 -16.10
C PHE A 260 10.13 -5.73 -15.97
N PHE A 261 11.25 -5.50 -15.29
CA PHE A 261 11.83 -4.16 -15.15
C PHE A 261 12.31 -3.60 -16.49
N ALA A 262 12.91 -4.41 -17.36
CA ALA A 262 13.27 -3.96 -18.71
C ALA A 262 12.04 -3.53 -19.52
N ASN A 263 10.91 -4.23 -19.39
CA ASN A 263 9.66 -3.81 -20.03
C ASN A 263 9.09 -2.54 -19.39
N LEU A 264 9.19 -2.42 -18.06
CA LEU A 264 8.74 -1.25 -17.30
C LEU A 264 9.45 0.02 -17.73
N ASP A 265 10.78 -0.05 -17.86
CA ASP A 265 11.62 1.08 -18.26
C ASP A 265 11.38 1.46 -19.74
N ASN A 266 10.83 0.56 -20.55
CA ASN A 266 10.40 0.81 -21.93
C ASN A 266 8.90 1.17 -22.08
N GLY A 267 8.15 1.24 -20.98
CA GLY A 267 6.72 1.58 -20.98
C GLY A 267 5.77 0.48 -21.48
N VAL A 268 6.15 -0.79 -21.39
CA VAL A 268 5.40 -1.93 -21.96
C VAL A 268 4.94 -2.91 -20.87
N VAL A 269 4.05 -2.49 -19.95
CA VAL A 269 3.67 -3.30 -18.76
C VAL A 269 2.17 -3.37 -18.44
#